data_AF-A0A857VBA9-F1
#
_entry.id   AF-A0A857VBA9-F1
#
_cell.length_a   1.000
_cell.length_b   1.000
_cell.length_c   1.000
_cell.angle_alpha   90.00
_cell.angle_beta   90.00
_cell.angle_gamma   90.00
#
_symmetry.space_group_name_H-M   'P 1'
#
loop_
_entity.id
_entity.type
_entity.pdbx_description
1 polymer ?
#
loop_
_entity_poly.entity_id
_entity_poly.type
_entity_poly.pdbx_seq_one_letter_code
_entity_poly.pdbx_strand_id
1 'polypeptide(L)'
;MEMIIKLLADWLMLPLIVLAMYGLLFRVPGNDRYDRYSRIFMAGITSYFTAKLLGSIWQPEQLRPFEQLGLNPGAAYLNNPGFPSDHALFAMFLVLAVWYGTRSRKMTISMAVMTLLICIGRVLALVHTPLDVVGGVAVAGVGALWYKNYAKKRLKARLAKPVKK
;
A
#
# COMPACT_ATOMS: atom_id res chain seq x y z
N MET A 1 3.46 -14.63 21.79
CA MET A 1 3.11 -14.71 20.35
C MET A 1 2.26 -13.52 19.93
N GLU A 2 1.20 -13.18 20.69
CA GLU A 2 0.33 -12.02 20.41
C GLU A 2 1.06 -10.67 20.30
N MET A 3 2.06 -10.40 21.14
CA MET A 3 2.84 -9.16 21.07
C MET A 3 3.60 -9.00 19.74
N ILE A 4 4.13 -10.10 19.19
CA ILE A 4 4.84 -10.10 17.90
C ILE A 4 3.85 -9.83 16.76
N ILE A 5 2.65 -10.41 16.84
CA ILE A 5 1.59 -10.22 15.85
C ILE A 5 1.10 -8.76 15.85
N LYS A 6 0.84 -8.17 17.02
CA LYS A 6 0.50 -6.74 17.15
C LYS A 6 1.61 -5.84 16.62
N LEU A 7 2.86 -6.19 16.90
CA LEU A 7 4.02 -5.44 16.42
C LEU A 7 4.13 -5.47 14.89
N LEU A 8 3.94 -6.64 14.27
CA LEU A 8 3.97 -6.79 12.81
C LEU A 8 2.77 -6.14 12.12
N ALA A 9 1.57 -6.29 12.69
CA ALA A 9 0.34 -5.80 12.07
C ALA A 9 0.18 -4.28 12.19
N ASP A 10 0.37 -3.72 13.38
CA ASP A 10 0.08 -2.32 13.69
C ASP A 10 1.38 -1.48 13.74
N TRP A 11 2.37 -1.89 14.53
CA TRP A 11 3.54 -1.05 14.81
C TRP A 11 4.48 -0.90 13.64
N LEU A 12 4.63 -1.93 12.79
CA LEU A 12 5.46 -1.87 11.59
C LEU A 12 4.95 -0.85 10.56
N MET A 13 3.69 -0.42 10.67
CA MET A 13 3.13 0.64 9.85
C MET A 13 3.80 2.01 10.12
N LEU A 14 4.14 2.30 11.38
CA LEU A 14 4.77 3.57 11.77
C LEU A 14 6.12 3.82 11.06
N PRO A 15 7.13 2.92 11.13
CA PRO A 15 8.39 3.14 10.43
C PRO A 15 8.21 3.15 8.90
N LEU A 16 7.21 2.44 8.36
CA LEU A 16 6.87 2.50 6.95
C LEU A 16 6.38 3.90 6.55
N ILE A 17 5.49 4.52 7.34
CA ILE A 17 5.00 5.88 7.13
C ILE A 17 6.15 6.89 7.24
N VAL A 18 6.99 6.79 8.27
CA VAL A 18 8.14 7.68 8.46
C VAL A 18 9.10 7.60 7.27
N LEU A 19 9.41 6.39 6.80
CA LEU A 19 10.27 6.20 5.64
C LEU A 19 9.63 6.76 4.36
N ALA A 20 8.30 6.62 4.21
CA ALA A 20 7.56 7.18 3.09
C ALA A 20 7.59 8.71 3.09
N MET A 21 7.31 9.34 4.23
CA MET A 21 7.37 10.78 4.41
C MET A 21 8.78 11.30 4.10
N TYR A 22 9.81 10.68 4.67
CA TYR A 22 11.19 11.05 4.40
C TYR A 22 11.52 10.97 2.91
N GLY A 23 11.08 9.90 2.23
CA GLY A 23 11.26 9.75 0.78
C GLY A 23 10.54 10.85 0.00
N LEU A 24 9.26 11.06 0.28
CA LEU A 24 8.43 11.99 -0.48
C LEU A 24 8.78 13.47 -0.25
N LEU A 25 9.26 13.84 0.94
CA LEU A 25 9.62 15.22 1.26
C LEU A 25 11.04 15.58 0.81
N PHE A 26 12.02 14.69 1.01
CA PHE A 26 13.44 15.03 0.84
C PHE A 26 14.11 14.37 -0.37
N ARG A 27 13.52 13.32 -0.95
CA ARG A 27 14.15 12.53 -2.03
C ARG A 27 13.43 12.62 -3.38
N VAL A 28 12.36 13.41 -3.49
CA VAL A 28 11.68 13.65 -4.77
C VAL A 28 12.49 14.68 -5.57
N PRO A 29 12.91 14.36 -6.82
CA PRO A 29 13.60 15.31 -7.68
C PRO A 29 12.76 16.59 -7.87
N GLY A 30 13.41 17.76 -7.78
CA GLY A 30 12.73 19.05 -7.89
C GLY A 30 12.03 19.27 -9.23
N ASN A 31 12.57 18.70 -10.31
CA ASN A 31 11.96 18.78 -11.63
C ASN A 31 10.69 17.90 -11.70
N ASP A 32 9.58 18.49 -12.12
CA ASP A 32 8.22 17.92 -12.11
C ASP A 32 7.66 17.57 -10.71
N ARG A 33 8.18 18.14 -9.61
CA ARG A 33 7.76 17.74 -8.24
C ARG A 33 6.25 17.86 -8.00
N TYR A 34 5.62 18.94 -8.49
CA TYR A 34 4.20 19.19 -8.30
C TYR A 34 3.32 18.25 -9.13
N ASP A 35 3.71 17.94 -10.39
CA ASP A 35 3.03 16.91 -11.20
C ASP A 35 3.14 15.52 -10.55
N ARG A 36 4.28 15.22 -9.91
CA ARG A 36 4.41 13.96 -9.18
C ARG A 36 3.49 13.89 -7.98
N TYR A 37 3.44 14.95 -7.18
CA TYR A 37 2.57 14.99 -6.01
C TYR A 37 1.09 14.98 -6.38
N SER A 38 0.68 15.70 -7.44
CA SER A 38 -0.72 15.67 -7.90
C SER A 38 -1.13 14.26 -8.32
N ARG A 39 -0.28 13.53 -9.06
CA ARG A 39 -0.56 12.13 -9.41
C ARG A 39 -0.59 11.19 -8.20
N ILE A 40 0.31 11.38 -7.24
CA ILE A 40 0.29 10.59 -5.99
C ILE A 40 -1.00 10.85 -5.22
N PHE A 41 -1.42 12.11 -5.14
CA PHE A 41 -2.67 12.50 -4.51
C PHE A 41 -3.89 11.88 -5.22
N MET A 42 -3.95 11.98 -6.56
CA MET A 42 -5.01 11.36 -7.35
C MET A 42 -5.03 9.84 -7.22
N ALA A 43 -3.86 9.18 -7.16
CA ALA A 43 -3.75 7.75 -6.89
C ALA A 43 -4.32 7.39 -5.51
N GLY A 44 -4.05 8.21 -4.49
CA GLY A 44 -4.59 8.03 -3.15
C GLY A 44 -6.11 8.12 -3.12
N ILE A 45 -6.67 9.21 -3.67
CA ILE A 45 -8.13 9.40 -3.76
C ILE A 45 -8.79 8.25 -4.52
N THR A 46 -8.23 7.88 -5.68
CA THR A 46 -8.80 6.81 -6.51
C THR A 46 -8.80 5.47 -5.78
N SER A 47 -7.71 5.14 -5.09
CA SER A 47 -7.59 3.89 -4.31
C SER A 47 -8.58 3.89 -3.15
N TYR A 48 -8.68 4.99 -2.40
CA TYR A 48 -9.60 5.10 -1.27
C TYR A 48 -11.07 4.99 -1.72
N PHE A 49 -11.46 5.73 -2.76
CA PHE A 49 -12.81 5.68 -3.28
C PHE A 49 -13.16 4.29 -3.82
N THR A 50 -12.24 3.66 -4.54
CA THR A 50 -12.40 2.29 -5.06
C THR A 50 -12.55 1.30 -3.90
N ALA A 51 -11.77 1.43 -2.84
CA ALA A 51 -11.89 0.57 -1.66
C ALA A 51 -13.25 0.73 -0.97
N LYS A 52 -13.73 1.96 -0.78
CA LYS A 52 -15.04 2.20 -0.17
C LYS A 52 -16.19 1.73 -1.05
N LEU A 53 -16.08 1.87 -2.37
CA LEU A 53 -17.06 1.32 -3.31
C LEU A 53 -17.08 -0.21 -3.29
N LEU A 54 -15.91 -0.86 -3.31
CA LEU A 54 -15.82 -2.32 -3.23
C LEU A 54 -16.32 -2.83 -1.88
N GLY A 55 -15.96 -2.16 -0.78
CA GLY A 55 -16.46 -2.49 0.55
C GLY A 55 -17.94 -2.15 0.77
N SER A 56 -18.58 -1.35 -0.10
CA SER A 56 -20.04 -1.17 -0.08
C SER A 56 -20.78 -2.20 -0.93
N ILE A 57 -20.16 -2.67 -2.01
CA ILE A 57 -20.75 -3.70 -2.89
C ILE A 57 -20.55 -5.10 -2.32
N TRP A 58 -19.38 -5.34 -1.71
CA TRP A 58 -18.98 -6.63 -1.15
C TRP A 58 -18.65 -6.46 0.33
N GLN A 59 -19.68 -6.62 1.16
CA GLN A 59 -19.54 -6.86 2.58
C GLN A 59 -19.79 -8.34 2.80
N PRO A 60 -18.74 -9.15 3.02
CA PRO A 60 -18.98 -10.50 3.49
C PRO A 60 -19.73 -10.39 4.83
N GLU A 61 -20.96 -10.91 4.91
CA GLU A 61 -21.68 -11.10 6.18
C GLU A 61 -20.93 -12.05 7.13
N GLN A 62 -19.89 -12.70 6.62
CA GLN A 62 -18.99 -13.55 7.37
C GLN A 62 -18.28 -12.72 8.44
N LEU A 63 -18.58 -13.08 9.69
CA LEU A 63 -17.79 -12.74 10.88
C LEU A 63 -16.29 -12.82 10.56
N ARG A 64 -15.48 -11.93 11.12
CA ARG A 64 -14.03 -11.97 10.90
C ARG A 64 -13.45 -13.30 11.41
N PRO A 65 -12.28 -13.74 10.94
CA PRO A 65 -11.72 -15.03 11.36
C PRO A 65 -11.64 -15.19 12.89
N PHE A 66 -11.31 -14.13 13.64
CA PHE A 66 -11.34 -14.18 15.11
C PHE A 66 -12.77 -14.34 15.68
N GLU A 67 -13.77 -13.70 15.09
CA GLU A 67 -15.17 -13.80 15.52
C GLU A 67 -15.78 -15.18 15.20
N GLN A 68 -15.44 -15.75 14.04
CA GLN A 68 -15.86 -17.11 13.67
C GLN A 68 -15.28 -18.16 14.63
N LEU A 69 -14.06 -17.94 15.11
CA LEU A 69 -13.36 -18.85 16.01
C LEU A 69 -13.68 -18.58 17.50
N GLY A 70 -14.49 -17.55 17.81
CA GLY A 70 -14.76 -17.14 19.20
C GLY A 70 -13.52 -16.67 19.96
N LEU A 71 -12.51 -16.19 19.24
CA LEU A 71 -11.22 -15.75 19.79
C LEU A 71 -11.17 -14.23 19.96
N ASN A 72 -10.27 -13.77 20.81
CA ASN A 72 -9.96 -12.34 20.90
C ASN A 72 -9.16 -11.89 19.66
N PRO A 73 -9.37 -10.64 19.19
CA PRO A 73 -8.65 -10.09 18.04
C PRO A 73 -7.16 -9.93 18.34
N GLY A 74 -6.32 -10.47 17.47
CA GLY A 74 -4.86 -10.43 17.62
C GLY A 74 -4.22 -9.06 17.33
N ALA A 75 -4.97 -8.09 16.78
CA ALA A 75 -4.51 -6.75 16.44
C ALA A 75 -5.67 -5.73 16.51
N ALA A 76 -5.35 -4.44 16.44
CA ALA A 76 -6.38 -3.40 16.42
C ALA A 76 -7.29 -3.54 15.19
N TYR A 77 -8.59 -3.37 15.40
CA TYR A 77 -9.60 -3.42 14.34
C TYR A 77 -10.72 -2.42 14.60
N LEU A 78 -11.32 -1.93 13.52
CA LEU A 78 -12.56 -1.16 13.56
C LEU A 78 -13.74 -2.11 13.30
N ASN A 79 -14.87 -1.88 13.96
CA ASN A 79 -16.11 -2.60 13.74
C ASN A 79 -16.77 -2.15 12.42
N ASN A 80 -16.15 -2.56 11.31
CA ASN A 80 -16.50 -2.25 9.92
C ASN A 80 -16.21 -3.49 9.05
N PRO A 81 -16.71 -3.56 7.81
CA PRO A 81 -16.41 -4.64 6.88
C PRO A 81 -14.91 -4.87 6.74
N GLY A 82 -14.47 -6.13 6.75
CA GLY A 82 -13.06 -6.51 6.67
C GLY A 82 -12.43 -6.34 5.27
N PHE A 83 -13.27 -6.26 4.23
CA PHE A 83 -12.85 -6.19 2.83
C PHE A 83 -13.04 -4.78 2.24
N PRO A 84 -12.07 -4.26 1.46
CA PRO A 84 -10.67 -4.69 1.37
C PRO A 84 -9.87 -4.27 2.62
N SER A 85 -8.69 -4.85 2.84
CA SER A 85 -7.85 -4.48 3.99
C SER A 85 -7.27 -3.07 3.82
N ASP A 86 -7.72 -2.13 4.67
CA ASP A 86 -7.22 -0.75 4.70
C ASP A 86 -5.71 -0.66 4.96
N HIS A 87 -5.17 -1.54 5.82
CA HIS A 87 -3.73 -1.58 6.12
C HIS A 87 -2.90 -2.04 4.92
N ALA A 88 -3.33 -3.10 4.24
CA ALA A 88 -2.66 -3.59 3.04
C ALA A 88 -2.73 -2.54 1.90
N LEU A 89 -3.89 -1.91 1.72
CA LEU A 89 -4.09 -0.84 0.75
C LEU A 89 -3.16 0.33 1.04
N PHE A 90 -3.18 0.85 2.27
CA PHE A 90 -2.42 2.05 2.60
C PHE A 90 -0.90 1.81 2.55
N ALA A 91 -0.43 0.67 3.06
CA ALA A 91 0.99 0.30 2.98
C ALA A 91 1.44 0.17 1.51
N MET A 92 0.67 -0.53 0.67
CA MET A 92 1.00 -0.68 -0.75
C MET A 92 0.94 0.65 -1.51
N PHE A 93 -0.05 1.50 -1.21
CA PHE A 93 -0.13 2.86 -1.75
C PHE A 93 1.15 3.65 -1.48
N LEU A 94 1.65 3.62 -0.24
CA LEU A 94 2.89 4.33 0.14
C LEU A 94 4.11 3.77 -0.59
N VAL A 95 4.23 2.45 -0.74
CA VAL A 95 5.30 1.82 -1.53
C VAL A 95 5.29 2.35 -2.97
N LEU A 96 4.12 2.36 -3.60
CA LEU A 96 3.96 2.82 -4.98
C LEU A 96 4.20 4.33 -5.12
N ALA A 97 3.75 5.14 -4.17
CA ALA A 97 3.99 6.57 -4.13
C ALA A 97 5.49 6.89 -4.03
N VAL A 98 6.22 6.22 -3.13
CA VAL A 98 7.67 6.40 -2.96
C VAL A 98 8.44 5.91 -4.18
N TRP A 99 8.05 4.76 -4.74
CA TRP A 99 8.63 4.25 -5.98
C TRP A 99 8.49 5.25 -7.13
N TYR A 100 7.29 5.79 -7.30
CA TYR A 100 6.99 6.76 -8.35
C TYR A 100 7.70 8.10 -8.12
N GLY A 101 7.61 8.62 -6.90
CA GLY A 101 8.12 9.94 -6.51
C GLY A 101 9.64 10.01 -6.45
N THR A 102 10.29 9.10 -5.72
CA THR A 102 11.73 9.16 -5.41
C THR A 102 12.62 8.41 -6.40
N ARG A 103 12.09 7.36 -7.04
CA ARG A 103 12.84 6.43 -7.90
C ARG A 103 13.97 5.66 -7.20
N SER A 104 14.00 5.67 -5.86
CA SER A 104 14.99 4.92 -5.09
C SER A 104 14.59 3.45 -5.00
N ARG A 105 15.26 2.59 -5.76
CA ARG A 105 15.05 1.12 -5.68
C ARG A 105 15.23 0.59 -4.27
N LYS A 106 16.25 1.07 -3.55
CA LYS A 106 16.56 0.63 -2.19
C LYS A 106 15.39 0.91 -1.24
N MET A 107 14.84 2.13 -1.27
CA MET A 107 13.69 2.51 -0.42
C MET A 107 12.42 1.76 -0.80
N THR A 108 12.14 1.61 -2.10
CA THR A 108 10.96 0.87 -2.54
C THR A 108 11.02 -0.59 -2.10
N ILE A 109 12.16 -1.26 -2.27
CA ILE A 109 12.33 -2.66 -1.88
C ILE A 109 12.20 -2.82 -0.38
N SER A 110 12.84 -1.95 0.43
CA SER A 110 12.72 -2.04 1.89
C SER A 110 11.27 -1.85 2.35
N MET A 111 10.55 -0.87 1.79
CA MET A 111 9.13 -0.66 2.12
C MET A 111 8.23 -1.80 1.64
N ALA A 112 8.54 -2.41 0.49
CA ALA A 112 7.79 -3.56 -0.02
C ALA A 112 7.94 -4.77 0.89
N VAL A 113 9.14 -5.04 1.41
CA VAL A 113 9.38 -6.10 2.41
C VAL A 113 8.59 -5.81 3.69
N MET A 114 8.62 -4.56 4.20
CA MET A 114 7.83 -4.19 5.37
C MET A 114 6.32 -4.35 5.13
N THR A 115 5.83 -3.98 3.95
CA THR A 115 4.42 -4.16 3.55
C THR A 115 4.02 -5.63 3.53
N LEU A 116 4.88 -6.51 3.01
CA LEU A 116 4.64 -7.95 3.00
C LEU A 116 4.54 -8.50 4.42
N LEU A 117 5.43 -8.07 5.33
CA LEU A 117 5.38 -8.45 6.74
C LEU A 117 4.11 -7.96 7.44
N ILE A 118 3.65 -6.74 7.15
CA ILE A 118 2.36 -6.22 7.66
C ILE A 118 1.21 -7.08 7.16
N CYS A 119 1.20 -7.43 5.87
CA CYS A 119 0.17 -8.27 5.25
C CYS A 119 0.11 -9.65 5.91
N ILE A 120 1.25 -10.30 6.13
CA ILE A 120 1.35 -11.57 6.84
C ILE A 120 0.86 -11.41 8.28
N GLY A 121 1.30 -10.35 8.99
CA GLY A 121 0.87 -10.05 10.35
C GLY A 121 -0.65 -9.89 10.48
N ARG A 122 -1.31 -9.27 9.49
CA ARG A 122 -2.78 -9.10 9.48
C ARG A 122 -3.55 -10.41 9.30
N VAL A 123 -3.04 -11.33 8.48
CA VAL A 123 -3.62 -12.66 8.32
C VAL A 123 -3.39 -13.49 9.58
N LEU A 124 -2.18 -13.47 10.15
CA LEU A 124 -1.85 -14.18 11.39
C LEU A 124 -2.60 -13.63 12.61
N ALA A 125 -2.96 -12.34 12.61
CA ALA A 125 -3.79 -11.72 13.63
C ALA A 125 -5.27 -12.14 13.57
N LEU A 126 -5.66 -12.92 12.55
CA LEU A 126 -7.05 -13.35 12.30
C LEU A 126 -8.02 -12.18 12.13
N VAL A 127 -7.51 -10.97 11.85
CA VAL A 127 -8.31 -9.76 11.66
C VAL A 127 -8.78 -9.62 10.22
N HIS A 128 -8.04 -10.22 9.28
CA HIS A 128 -8.32 -10.21 7.84
C HIS A 128 -8.04 -11.58 7.22
N THR A 129 -8.83 -11.93 6.21
CA THR A 129 -8.56 -13.08 5.35
C THR A 129 -7.44 -12.74 4.35
N PRO A 130 -6.76 -13.75 3.77
CA PRO A 130 -5.84 -13.53 2.66
C PRO A 130 -6.48 -12.79 1.48
N LEU A 131 -7.79 -13.01 1.25
CA LEU A 131 -8.56 -12.34 0.20
C LEU A 131 -8.65 -10.83 0.45
N ASP A 132 -8.88 -10.40 1.71
CA ASP A 132 -8.94 -8.99 2.08
C ASP A 132 -7.62 -8.26 1.81
N VAL A 133 -6.51 -8.94 2.09
CA VAL A 133 -5.16 -8.42 1.85
C VAL A 133 -4.87 -8.28 0.36
N VAL A 134 -5.17 -9.31 -0.43
CA VAL A 134 -5.02 -9.28 -1.89
C VAL A 134 -5.91 -8.20 -2.50
N GLY A 135 -7.15 -8.05 -2.00
CA GLY A 135 -8.05 -6.97 -2.38
C GLY A 135 -7.44 -5.59 -2.12
N GLY A 136 -6.90 -5.35 -0.92
CA GLY A 136 -6.25 -4.09 -0.57
C GLY A 136 -5.06 -3.74 -1.48
N VAL A 137 -4.18 -4.71 -1.73
CA VAL A 137 -3.03 -4.57 -2.64
C VAL A 137 -3.49 -4.28 -4.08
N ALA A 138 -4.50 -5.01 -4.57
CA ALA A 138 -5.04 -4.83 -5.91
C ALA A 138 -5.66 -3.43 -6.08
N VAL A 139 -6.41 -2.95 -5.09
CA VAL A 139 -7.01 -1.60 -5.11
C VAL A 139 -5.96 -0.51 -5.11
N ALA A 140 -4.88 -0.65 -4.34
CA ALA A 140 -3.73 0.26 -4.43
C ALA A 140 -3.11 0.26 -5.86
N GLY A 141 -3.13 -0.88 -6.54
CA GLY A 141 -2.74 -1.01 -7.95
C GLY A 141 -3.63 -0.21 -8.91
N VAL A 142 -4.93 -0.07 -8.63
CA VAL A 142 -5.84 0.79 -9.42
C VAL A 142 -5.41 2.25 -9.32
N GLY A 143 -5.04 2.73 -8.13
CA GLY A 143 -4.45 4.07 -7.98
C GLY A 143 -3.16 4.25 -8.78
N ALA A 144 -2.35 3.19 -8.91
CA ALA A 144 -1.08 3.22 -9.65
C ALA A 144 -1.25 3.52 -11.16
N LEU A 145 -2.47 3.43 -11.70
CA LEU A 145 -2.78 3.78 -13.08
C LEU A 145 -2.37 5.22 -13.43
N TRP A 146 -2.42 6.14 -12.46
CA TRP A 146 -1.98 7.54 -12.60
C TRP A 146 -0.49 7.69 -12.93
N TYR A 147 0.31 6.64 -12.70
CA TYR A 147 1.75 6.63 -12.93
C TYR A 147 2.15 6.12 -14.34
N LYS A 148 1.21 5.59 -15.14
CA LYS A 148 1.47 4.95 -16.45
C LYS A 148 2.13 5.88 -17.47
N ASN A 149 1.67 7.12 -17.59
CA ASN A 149 2.17 8.05 -18.62
C ASN A 149 3.63 8.43 -18.40
N TYR A 150 4.06 8.49 -17.15
CA TYR A 150 5.46 8.71 -16.83
C TYR A 150 6.34 7.52 -17.22
N ALA A 151 5.89 6.28 -16.98
CA ALA A 151 6.64 5.08 -17.31
C ALA A 151 6.97 5.03 -18.82
N LYS A 152 6.00 5.42 -19.66
CA LYS A 152 6.18 5.57 -21.12
C LYS A 152 7.22 6.64 -21.47
N LYS A 153 7.16 7.83 -20.86
CA LYS A 153 8.14 8.93 -21.09
C LYS A 153 9.56 8.49 -20.76
N ARG A 154 9.74 7.78 -19.64
CA ARG A 154 11.05 7.26 -19.22
C ARG A 154 11.57 6.15 -20.13
N LEU A 155 10.70 5.21 -20.55
CA LEU A 155 11.09 4.13 -21.45
C LEU A 155 11.59 4.70 -22.79
N LYS A 156 10.84 5.65 -23.37
CA LYS A 156 11.27 6.38 -24.57
C LYS A 156 12.62 7.07 -24.38
N ALA A 157 12.83 7.78 -23.27
CA ALA A 157 14.10 8.45 -22.98
C ALA A 157 15.28 7.48 -22.81
N ARG A 158 15.04 6.23 -22.35
CA ARG A 158 16.08 5.20 -22.26
C ARG A 158 16.40 4.58 -23.62
N LEU A 159 15.38 4.30 -24.43
CA LEU A 159 15.54 3.75 -25.78
C LEU A 159 16.18 4.77 -26.73
N ALA A 160 15.95 6.06 -26.51
CA ALA A 160 16.52 7.15 -27.30
C ALA A 160 17.99 7.49 -26.93
N LYS A 161 18.56 6.91 -25.86
CA LYS A 161 19.99 7.11 -25.58
C LYS A 161 20.80 6.28 -26.57
N PRO A 162 21.68 6.89 -27.40
CA PRO A 162 22.57 6.12 -28.24
C PRO A 162 23.45 5.25 -27.35
N VAL A 163 23.57 3.97 -27.70
CA VAL A 163 24.55 3.07 -27.09
C VAL A 163 25.91 3.72 -27.30
N LYS A 164 26.56 4.19 -26.24
CA LYS A 164 27.96 4.61 -26.31
C LYS A 164 28.75 3.39 -26.78
N LYS A 165 29.24 3.44 -28.02
CA LYS A 165 30.24 2.52 -28.55
C LYS A 165 31.54 2.69 -27.76
#